data_AF-A0A356JZL5-F1
#
_entry.id   AF-A0A356JZL5-F1
#
_cell.length_a   1.000
_cell.length_b   1.000
_cell.length_c   1.000
_cell.angle_alpha   90.00
_cell.angle_beta   90.00
_cell.angle_gamma   90.00
#
_symmetry.space_group_name_H-M   'P 1'
#
loop_
_entity.id
_entity.type
_entity.pdbx_description
1 polymer ?
#
loop_
_entity_poly.entity_id
_entity_poly.type
_entity_poly.pdbx_seq_one_letter_code
_entity_poly.pdbx_strand_id
1 'polypeptide(L)'
;MAIFYNLPPAKPEYEKTLLGMAWFLINTAERSRREGILSLQADMDTEQAFNDFAGEDFPQKISLYGRNFIRNLFMDICDGVEISDIEKIAFYAIASSQKLGGDEEKLALMMAAEGVHSIYEGANPRVLATKLASMIGEELGTKLMSDFEKRDDENRAEYLRRLEESSEQKEQRAHTAMEVYLSGNFENIVWLDDITVKKIAEENLDFLAQAIAFCDYEIQSKIFRCVSPETKKKLEAELLEMKKPSVECQKKIMDSLYCS
;
A
#
# COMPACT_ATOMS: atom_id res chain seq x y z
N MET A 1 -15.19 2.48 -4.05
CA MET A 1 -16.40 1.66 -4.27
C MET A 1 -16.07 0.25 -3.77
N ALA A 2 -17.03 -0.54 -3.30
CA ALA A 2 -16.80 -1.96 -3.02
C ALA A 2 -17.34 -2.76 -4.22
N ILE A 3 -16.56 -3.72 -4.70
CA ILE A 3 -16.91 -4.63 -5.80
C ILE A 3 -17.98 -5.62 -5.32
N PHE A 4 -17.87 -6.10 -4.08
CA PHE A 4 -18.77 -7.10 -3.51
C PHE A 4 -19.49 -6.61 -2.26
N TYR A 5 -20.81 -6.79 -2.22
CA TYR A 5 -21.66 -6.42 -1.08
C TYR A 5 -22.22 -7.62 -0.30
N ASN A 6 -22.25 -8.80 -0.92
CA ASN A 6 -22.74 -10.05 -0.31
C ASN A 6 -21.59 -11.04 -0.16
N LEU A 7 -20.82 -10.89 0.91
CA LEU A 7 -19.69 -11.76 1.22
C LEU A 7 -20.18 -13.04 1.91
N PRO A 8 -19.65 -14.23 1.54
CA PRO A 8 -19.84 -15.43 2.36
C PRO A 8 -19.32 -15.18 3.78
N PRO A 9 -20.01 -15.66 4.83
CA PRO A 9 -19.53 -15.47 6.19
C PRO A 9 -18.22 -16.24 6.38
N ALA A 10 -17.21 -15.56 6.92
CA ALA A 10 -15.98 -16.20 7.33
C ALA A 10 -16.24 -17.18 8.48
N LYS A 11 -15.55 -18.32 8.46
CA LYS A 11 -15.61 -19.33 9.51
C LYS A 11 -14.22 -19.52 10.12
N PRO A 12 -14.12 -19.97 11.39
CA PRO A 12 -12.82 -20.19 12.04
C PRO A 12 -11.88 -21.10 11.24
N GLU A 13 -12.40 -22.14 10.59
CA GLU A 13 -11.59 -23.05 9.76
C GLU A 13 -11.01 -22.42 8.49
N TYR A 14 -11.43 -21.20 8.14
CA TYR A 14 -10.94 -20.43 6.99
C TYR A 14 -9.77 -19.52 7.35
N GLU A 15 -9.43 -19.40 8.64
CA GLU A 15 -8.43 -18.45 9.16
C GLU A 15 -7.13 -18.46 8.33
N LYS A 16 -6.52 -19.63 8.14
CA LYS A 16 -5.23 -19.74 7.43
C LYS A 16 -5.33 -19.22 5.99
N THR A 17 -6.44 -19.48 5.32
CA THR A 17 -6.66 -19.07 3.93
C THR A 17 -6.90 -17.57 3.85
N LEU A 18 -7.78 -17.03 4.70
CA LEU A 18 -8.18 -15.63 4.64
C LEU A 18 -7.08 -14.69 5.13
N LEU A 19 -6.38 -15.04 6.22
CA LEU A 19 -5.24 -14.25 6.69
C LEU A 19 -4.05 -14.36 5.72
N GLY A 20 -3.77 -15.56 5.18
CA GLY A 20 -2.72 -15.72 4.16
C GLY A 20 -3.00 -14.89 2.91
N MET A 21 -4.25 -14.87 2.44
CA MET A 21 -4.67 -14.02 1.31
C MET A 21 -4.51 -12.54 1.64
N ALA A 22 -4.93 -12.11 2.84
CA ALA A 22 -4.80 -10.73 3.25
C ALA A 22 -3.34 -10.27 3.27
N TRP A 23 -2.45 -11.06 3.85
CA TRP A 23 -1.02 -10.77 3.91
C TRP A 23 -0.36 -10.76 2.53
N PHE A 24 -0.72 -11.70 1.67
CA PHE A 24 -0.27 -11.69 0.27
C PHE A 24 -0.62 -10.35 -0.41
N LEU A 25 -1.85 -9.87 -0.28
CA LEU A 25 -2.30 -8.62 -0.88
C LEU A 25 -1.62 -7.39 -0.26
N ILE A 26 -1.46 -7.35 1.07
CA ILE A 26 -0.77 -6.28 1.78
C ILE A 26 0.69 -6.17 1.33
N ASN A 27 1.41 -7.29 1.28
CA ASN A 27 2.80 -7.33 0.82
C ASN A 27 2.93 -6.92 -0.65
N THR A 28 1.98 -7.36 -1.49
CA THR A 28 1.95 -6.98 -2.90
C THR A 28 1.70 -5.48 -3.05
N ALA A 29 0.81 -4.89 -2.24
CA ALA A 29 0.57 -3.45 -2.22
C ALA A 29 1.83 -2.67 -1.81
N GLU A 30 2.50 -3.07 -0.74
CA GLU A 30 3.78 -2.48 -0.31
C GLU A 30 4.82 -2.49 -1.43
N ARG A 31 4.98 -3.63 -2.11
CA ARG A 31 5.93 -3.77 -3.21
C ARG A 31 5.56 -2.91 -4.41
N SER A 32 4.29 -2.94 -4.82
CA SER A 32 3.79 -2.14 -5.95
C SER A 32 3.98 -0.63 -5.73
N ARG A 33 3.93 -0.17 -4.47
CA ARG A 33 4.21 1.23 -4.13
C ARG A 33 5.70 1.54 -4.22
N ARG A 34 6.55 0.67 -3.67
CA ARG A 34 8.00 0.84 -3.66
C ARG A 34 8.63 0.74 -5.06
N GLU A 35 8.14 -0.17 -5.89
CA GLU A 35 8.78 -0.56 -7.16
C GLU A 35 7.95 -0.16 -8.39
N GLY A 36 6.73 0.34 -8.19
CA GLY A 36 5.77 0.65 -9.25
C GLY A 36 4.95 -0.56 -9.68
N ILE A 37 3.71 -0.34 -10.15
CA ILE A 37 2.78 -1.42 -10.50
C ILE A 37 3.31 -2.37 -11.59
N LEU A 38 4.13 -1.84 -12.51
CA LEU A 38 4.75 -2.63 -13.58
C LEU A 38 5.80 -3.62 -13.07
N SER A 39 6.34 -3.43 -11.87
CA SER A 39 7.27 -4.41 -11.29
C SER A 39 6.59 -5.76 -11.04
N LEU A 40 5.28 -5.74 -10.80
CA LEU A 40 4.48 -6.95 -10.59
C LEU A 40 4.39 -7.82 -11.85
N GLN A 41 4.60 -7.26 -13.05
CA GLN A 41 4.48 -8.02 -14.29
C GLN A 41 5.45 -9.21 -14.32
N ALA A 42 6.69 -9.01 -13.92
CA ALA A 42 7.70 -10.08 -13.86
C ALA A 42 7.34 -11.16 -12.83
N ASP A 43 6.74 -10.76 -11.70
CA ASP A 43 6.30 -11.66 -10.64
C ASP A 43 5.03 -12.45 -11.03
N MET A 44 4.27 -11.99 -12.04
CA MET A 44 2.96 -12.53 -12.42
C MET A 44 2.93 -13.17 -13.83
N ASP A 45 4.03 -13.07 -14.58
CA ASP A 45 4.13 -13.49 -15.99
C ASP A 45 3.85 -14.99 -16.20
N THR A 46 4.38 -15.82 -15.30
CA THR A 46 4.25 -17.28 -15.38
C THR A 46 3.65 -17.85 -14.10
N GLU A 47 3.07 -19.06 -14.18
CA GLU A 47 2.58 -19.75 -12.99
C GLU A 47 3.71 -20.00 -11.99
N GLN A 48 4.93 -20.30 -12.49
CA GLN A 48 6.10 -20.50 -11.64
C GLN A 48 6.51 -19.19 -10.93
N ALA A 49 6.62 -18.09 -11.68
CA ALA A 49 6.95 -16.78 -11.10
C ALA A 49 5.93 -16.36 -10.04
N PHE A 50 4.65 -16.57 -10.32
CA PHE A 50 3.58 -16.32 -9.34
C PHE A 50 3.75 -17.17 -8.08
N ASN A 51 4.00 -18.46 -8.22
CA ASN A 51 4.19 -19.35 -7.07
C ASN A 51 5.43 -18.96 -6.25
N ASP A 52 6.52 -18.57 -6.91
CA ASP A 52 7.74 -18.09 -6.26
C ASP A 52 7.51 -16.77 -5.52
N PHE A 53 6.75 -15.85 -6.11
CA PHE A 53 6.37 -14.57 -5.51
C PHE A 53 5.41 -14.72 -4.33
N ALA A 54 4.37 -15.54 -4.50
CA ALA A 54 3.35 -15.77 -3.50
C ALA A 54 3.91 -16.45 -2.24
N GLY A 55 4.98 -17.24 -2.42
CA GLY A 55 5.74 -17.85 -1.33
C GLY A 55 4.98 -18.96 -0.60
N GLU A 56 5.60 -19.47 0.48
CA GLU A 56 5.05 -20.58 1.27
C GLU A 56 3.80 -20.21 2.06
N ASP A 57 3.62 -18.92 2.34
CA ASP A 57 2.49 -18.38 3.09
C ASP A 57 1.22 -18.21 2.24
N PHE A 58 1.33 -18.40 0.91
CA PHE A 58 0.16 -18.34 0.05
C PHE A 58 -0.84 -19.46 0.38
N PRO A 59 -2.15 -19.14 0.49
CA PRO A 59 -3.16 -20.13 0.87
C PRO A 59 -3.21 -21.39 -0.02
N GLN A 60 -2.83 -22.54 0.55
CA GLN A 60 -2.81 -23.82 -0.16
C GLN A 60 -4.19 -24.32 -0.62
N LYS A 61 -5.26 -23.87 0.02
CA LYS A 61 -6.64 -24.24 -0.33
C LYS A 61 -7.19 -23.51 -1.57
N ILE A 62 -6.46 -22.53 -2.10
CA ILE A 62 -6.85 -21.87 -3.35
C ILE A 62 -6.52 -22.80 -4.52
N SER A 63 -7.55 -23.14 -5.29
CA SER A 63 -7.45 -24.03 -6.44
C SER A 63 -6.56 -23.42 -7.53
N LEU A 64 -6.12 -24.25 -8.48
CA LEU A 64 -5.41 -23.78 -9.66
C LEU A 64 -6.22 -22.73 -10.45
N TYR A 65 -7.56 -22.88 -10.49
CA TYR A 65 -8.43 -21.87 -11.08
C TYR A 65 -8.35 -20.54 -10.32
N GLY A 66 -8.45 -20.57 -9.00
CA GLY A 66 -8.34 -19.38 -8.16
C GLY A 66 -6.98 -18.68 -8.30
N ARG A 67 -5.88 -19.45 -8.35
CA ARG A 67 -4.53 -18.89 -8.59
C ARG A 67 -4.42 -18.21 -9.93
N ASN A 68 -4.86 -18.86 -11.00
CA ASN A 68 -4.86 -18.27 -12.35
C ASN A 68 -5.73 -17.03 -12.44
N PHE A 69 -6.88 -17.03 -11.75
CA PHE A 69 -7.73 -15.86 -11.65
C PHE A 69 -7.00 -14.68 -10.99
N ILE A 70 -6.37 -14.89 -9.83
CA ILE A 70 -5.62 -13.84 -9.11
C ILE A 70 -4.49 -13.30 -9.98
N ARG A 71 -3.70 -14.20 -10.58
CA ARG A 71 -2.59 -13.82 -11.48
C ARG A 71 -3.09 -12.97 -12.64
N ASN A 72 -4.18 -13.38 -13.29
CA ASN A 72 -4.73 -12.64 -14.42
C ASN A 72 -5.25 -11.26 -14.01
N LEU A 73 -5.86 -11.11 -12.83
CA LEU A 73 -6.24 -9.78 -12.32
C LEU A 73 -5.01 -8.86 -12.15
N PHE A 74 -3.89 -9.39 -11.67
CA PHE A 74 -2.65 -8.63 -11.59
C PHE A 74 -2.04 -8.30 -12.96
N MET A 75 -2.17 -9.20 -13.93
CA MET A 75 -1.74 -8.91 -15.31
C MET A 75 -2.62 -7.84 -15.96
N ASP A 76 -3.94 -7.89 -15.74
CA ASP A 76 -4.88 -6.89 -16.28
C ASP A 76 -4.55 -5.47 -15.77
N ILE A 77 -4.18 -5.31 -14.49
CA ILE A 77 -3.73 -4.00 -13.98
C ILE A 77 -2.37 -3.58 -14.58
N CYS A 78 -1.46 -4.51 -14.85
CA CYS A 78 -0.16 -4.20 -15.47
C CYS A 78 -0.32 -3.80 -16.95
N ASP A 79 -1.26 -4.43 -17.66
CA ASP A 79 -1.59 -4.15 -19.05
C ASP A 79 -2.42 -2.85 -19.21
N GLY A 80 -2.82 -2.22 -18.09
CA GLY A 80 -3.56 -0.97 -18.08
C GLY A 80 -5.05 -1.13 -18.44
N VAL A 81 -5.62 -2.30 -18.21
CA VAL A 81 -7.07 -2.54 -18.35
C VAL A 81 -7.82 -1.58 -17.42
N GLU A 82 -8.92 -1.01 -17.92
CA GLU A 82 -9.73 -0.10 -17.12
C GLU A 82 -10.27 -0.79 -15.87
N ILE A 83 -10.16 -0.10 -14.73
CA ILE A 83 -10.59 -0.67 -13.44
C ILE A 83 -12.04 -1.15 -13.45
N SER A 84 -12.93 -0.43 -14.15
CA SER A 84 -14.34 -0.81 -14.26
C SER A 84 -14.56 -2.13 -15.00
N ASP A 85 -13.64 -2.51 -15.88
CA ASP A 85 -13.69 -3.78 -16.59
C ASP A 85 -13.08 -4.90 -15.75
N ILE A 86 -12.02 -4.62 -15.00
CA ILE A 86 -11.47 -5.55 -14.00
C ILE A 86 -12.53 -5.91 -12.94
N GLU A 87 -13.29 -4.91 -12.45
CA GLU A 87 -14.40 -5.12 -11.53
C GLU A 87 -15.47 -6.06 -12.11
N LYS A 88 -15.85 -5.85 -13.37
CA LYS A 88 -16.83 -6.72 -14.07
C LYS A 88 -16.26 -8.13 -14.26
N ILE A 89 -15.02 -8.26 -14.71
CA ILE A 89 -14.34 -9.55 -14.89
C ILE A 89 -14.34 -10.32 -13.56
N ALA A 90 -13.90 -9.68 -12.48
CA ALA A 90 -13.88 -10.26 -11.15
C ALA A 90 -15.27 -10.68 -10.68
N PHE A 91 -16.26 -9.79 -10.81
CA PHE A 91 -17.64 -10.07 -10.41
C PHE A 91 -18.19 -11.28 -11.15
N TYR A 92 -18.11 -11.31 -12.48
CA TYR A 92 -18.63 -12.42 -13.28
C TYR A 92 -17.85 -13.71 -13.02
N ALA A 93 -16.52 -13.67 -13.04
CA ALA A 93 -15.68 -14.85 -12.85
C ALA A 93 -15.91 -15.53 -11.49
N ILE A 94 -16.18 -14.76 -10.44
CA ILE A 94 -16.47 -15.29 -9.10
C ILE A 94 -17.93 -15.72 -8.97
N ALA A 95 -18.88 -14.92 -9.48
CA ALA A 95 -20.31 -15.19 -9.35
C ALA A 95 -20.76 -16.40 -10.19
N SER A 96 -20.17 -16.60 -11.38
CA SER A 96 -20.58 -17.65 -12.33
C SER A 96 -19.73 -18.91 -12.24
N SER A 97 -18.68 -18.96 -11.42
CA SER A 97 -17.79 -20.11 -11.40
C SER A 97 -18.37 -21.27 -10.61
N GLN A 98 -18.71 -22.34 -11.33
CA GLN A 98 -19.00 -23.66 -10.76
C GLN A 98 -17.74 -24.41 -10.30
N LYS A 99 -16.54 -23.86 -10.56
CA LYS A 99 -15.25 -24.50 -10.29
C LYS A 99 -14.65 -24.09 -8.94
N LEU A 100 -15.27 -23.16 -8.22
CA LEU A 100 -14.78 -22.72 -6.90
C LEU A 100 -15.03 -23.79 -5.84
N GLY A 101 -14.03 -24.02 -4.99
CA GLY A 101 -14.00 -24.97 -3.87
C GLY A 101 -14.88 -24.59 -2.68
N GLY A 102 -15.96 -23.83 -2.90
CA GLY A 102 -16.91 -23.40 -1.87
C GLY A 102 -16.68 -21.98 -1.35
N ASP A 103 -17.37 -21.66 -0.26
CA ASP A 103 -17.45 -20.30 0.31
C ASP A 103 -16.09 -19.74 0.75
N GLU A 104 -15.19 -20.59 1.25
CA GLU A 104 -13.83 -20.20 1.66
C GLU A 104 -13.02 -19.62 0.50
N GLU A 105 -12.93 -20.38 -0.60
CA GLU A 105 -12.21 -19.93 -1.79
C GLU A 105 -12.92 -18.74 -2.42
N LYS A 106 -14.26 -18.77 -2.49
CA LYS A 106 -15.04 -17.66 -3.03
C LYS A 106 -14.77 -16.34 -2.28
N LEU A 107 -14.77 -16.36 -0.95
CA LEU A 107 -14.45 -15.21 -0.13
C LEU A 107 -13.01 -14.74 -0.37
N ALA A 108 -12.05 -15.66 -0.42
CA ALA A 108 -10.64 -15.31 -0.69
C ALA A 108 -10.45 -14.68 -2.07
N LEU A 109 -11.16 -15.13 -3.11
CA LEU A 109 -11.10 -14.51 -4.44
C LEU A 109 -11.79 -13.14 -4.48
N MET A 110 -12.87 -12.95 -3.71
CA MET A 110 -13.48 -11.62 -3.54
C MET A 110 -12.51 -10.67 -2.85
N MET A 111 -11.80 -11.12 -1.82
CA MET A 111 -10.72 -10.34 -1.18
C MET A 111 -9.61 -10.00 -2.17
N ALA A 112 -9.19 -10.95 -3.01
CA ALA A 112 -8.18 -10.71 -4.02
C ALA A 112 -8.60 -9.63 -5.03
N ALA A 113 -9.83 -9.66 -5.52
CA ALA A 113 -10.36 -8.62 -6.41
C ALA A 113 -10.39 -7.24 -5.74
N GLU A 114 -10.87 -7.15 -4.50
CA GLU A 114 -10.88 -5.90 -3.73
C GLU A 114 -9.47 -5.39 -3.42
N GLY A 115 -8.54 -6.31 -3.20
CA GLY A 115 -7.13 -6.02 -2.97
C GLY A 115 -6.43 -5.50 -4.22
N VAL A 116 -6.59 -6.19 -5.37
CA VAL A 116 -6.06 -5.75 -6.67
C VAL A 116 -6.58 -4.37 -7.04
N HIS A 117 -7.87 -4.10 -6.83
CA HIS A 117 -8.44 -2.77 -7.04
C HIS A 117 -7.74 -1.72 -6.18
N SER A 118 -7.54 -2.02 -4.89
CA SER A 118 -6.85 -1.11 -3.97
C SER A 118 -5.39 -0.88 -4.39
N ILE A 119 -4.71 -1.92 -4.89
CA ILE A 119 -3.34 -1.85 -5.42
C ILE A 119 -3.29 -0.95 -6.67
N TYR A 120 -4.23 -1.12 -7.59
CA TYR A 120 -4.35 -0.27 -8.78
C TYR A 120 -4.55 1.20 -8.42
N GLU A 121 -5.37 1.49 -7.40
CA GLU A 121 -5.57 2.84 -6.88
C GLU A 121 -4.35 3.40 -6.12
N GLY A 122 -3.35 2.57 -5.83
CA GLY A 122 -2.19 2.94 -5.02
C GLY A 122 -2.53 3.11 -3.54
N ALA A 123 -3.53 2.38 -3.03
CA ALA A 123 -3.96 2.47 -1.65
C ALA A 123 -2.80 2.20 -0.66
N ASN A 124 -2.84 2.88 0.48
CA ASN A 124 -1.91 2.60 1.56
C ASN A 124 -2.13 1.16 2.10
N PRO A 125 -1.07 0.38 2.39
CA PRO A 125 -1.20 -0.99 2.90
C PRO A 125 -2.07 -1.11 4.15
N ARG A 126 -2.08 -0.11 5.04
CA ARG A 126 -2.96 -0.05 6.22
C ARG A 126 -4.43 0.12 5.85
N VAL A 127 -4.72 0.92 4.83
CA VAL A 127 -6.09 1.10 4.30
C VAL A 127 -6.57 -0.21 3.68
N LEU A 128 -5.71 -0.86 2.90
CA LEU A 128 -5.98 -2.20 2.37
C LEU A 128 -6.20 -3.22 3.50
N ALA A 129 -5.33 -3.26 4.51
CA ALA A 129 -5.48 -4.15 5.66
C ALA A 129 -6.81 -3.93 6.39
N THR A 130 -7.22 -2.67 6.59
CA THR A 130 -8.51 -2.32 7.22
C THR A 130 -9.68 -2.81 6.37
N LYS A 131 -9.61 -2.62 5.05
CA LYS A 131 -10.62 -3.11 4.11
C LYS A 131 -10.73 -4.63 4.18
N LEU A 132 -9.62 -5.35 4.10
CA LEU A 132 -9.56 -6.81 4.18
C LEU A 132 -10.06 -7.33 5.52
N ALA A 133 -9.71 -6.67 6.64
CA ALA A 133 -10.20 -6.99 7.97
C ALA A 133 -11.73 -6.92 8.05
N SER A 134 -12.33 -5.89 7.44
CA SER A 134 -13.80 -5.77 7.40
C SER A 134 -14.49 -6.88 6.60
N MET A 135 -13.80 -7.48 5.62
CA MET A 135 -14.36 -8.54 4.76
C MET A 135 -14.41 -9.91 5.45
N ILE A 136 -13.49 -10.16 6.38
CA ILE A 136 -13.31 -11.47 7.01
C ILE A 136 -13.97 -11.59 8.39
N GLY A 137 -14.76 -10.58 8.77
CA GLY A 137 -15.50 -10.55 10.03
C GLY A 137 -14.69 -10.06 11.22
N GLU A 138 -15.37 -9.75 12.33
CA GLU A 138 -14.80 -9.07 13.50
C GLU A 138 -13.63 -9.84 14.15
N GLU A 139 -13.78 -11.16 14.34
CA GLU A 139 -12.78 -11.99 15.01
C GLU A 139 -11.47 -12.07 14.20
N LEU A 140 -11.54 -12.50 12.94
CA LEU A 140 -10.37 -12.61 12.07
C LEU A 140 -9.83 -11.23 11.67
N GLY A 141 -10.69 -10.23 11.51
CA GLY A 141 -10.31 -8.86 11.20
C GLY A 141 -9.51 -8.21 12.34
N THR A 142 -9.93 -8.42 13.59
CA THR A 142 -9.16 -7.96 14.77
C THR A 142 -7.79 -8.63 14.83
N LYS A 143 -7.73 -9.93 14.55
CA LYS A 143 -6.46 -10.68 14.49
C LYS A 143 -5.53 -10.13 13.41
N LEU A 144 -6.04 -9.92 12.19
CA LEU A 144 -5.28 -9.33 11.09
C LEU A 144 -4.70 -7.96 11.46
N MET A 145 -5.52 -7.08 12.05
CA MET A 145 -5.09 -5.73 12.41
C MET A 145 -4.08 -5.74 13.56
N SER A 146 -4.25 -6.59 14.56
CA SER A 146 -3.27 -6.78 15.64
C SER A 146 -1.91 -7.25 15.10
N ASP A 147 -1.92 -8.24 14.20
CA ASP A 147 -0.69 -8.74 13.58
C ASP A 147 -0.04 -7.68 12.68
N PHE A 148 -0.86 -6.91 11.96
CA PHE A 148 -0.41 -5.78 11.14
C PHE A 148 0.27 -4.70 11.97
N GLU A 149 -0.35 -4.25 13.05
CA GLU A 149 0.21 -3.22 13.95
C GLU A 149 1.52 -3.68 14.58
N LYS A 150 1.59 -4.95 15.01
CA LYS A 150 2.83 -5.51 15.55
C LYS A 150 3.96 -5.49 14.52
N ARG A 151 3.68 -5.89 13.27
CA ARG A 151 4.67 -5.86 12.19
C ARG A 151 5.09 -4.43 11.82
N ASP A 152 4.14 -3.49 11.83
CA ASP A 152 4.41 -2.07 11.60
C ASP A 152 5.32 -1.49 12.69
N ASP A 153 5.05 -1.81 13.96
CA ASP A 153 5.90 -1.41 15.09
C ASP A 153 7.30 -2.03 15.03
N GLU A 154 7.43 -3.30 14.66
CA GLU A 154 8.71 -3.98 14.49
C GLU A 154 9.53 -3.36 13.36
N ASN A 155 8.92 -3.13 12.20
CA ASN A 155 9.56 -2.45 11.06
C ASN A 155 9.99 -1.03 11.45
N ARG A 156 9.15 -0.31 12.19
CA ARG A 156 9.46 1.04 12.70
C ARG A 156 10.64 1.03 13.67
N ALA A 157 10.68 0.07 14.59
CA ALA A 157 11.78 -0.07 15.54
C ALA A 157 13.11 -0.42 14.84
N GLU A 158 13.06 -1.29 13.83
CA GLU A 158 14.24 -1.61 13.01
C GLU A 158 14.73 -0.41 12.22
N TYR A 159 13.83 0.35 11.59
CA TYR A 159 14.18 1.56 10.86
C TYR A 159 14.84 2.61 11.78
N LEU A 160 14.28 2.85 12.96
CA LEU A 160 14.86 3.77 13.94
C LEU A 160 16.27 3.33 14.37
N ARG A 161 16.50 2.03 14.56
CA ARG A 161 17.84 1.49 14.87
C ARG A 161 18.84 1.75 13.75
N ARG A 162 18.45 1.52 12.49
CA ARG A 162 19.31 1.81 11.31
C ARG A 162 19.65 3.30 11.20
N LEU A 163 18.70 4.19 11.53
CA LEU A 163 18.94 5.63 11.57
C LEU A 163 19.91 6.04 12.68
N GLU A 164 19.81 5.42 13.86
CA GLU A 164 20.71 5.64 14.98
C GLU A 164 22.13 5.16 14.66
N GLU A 165 22.29 3.96 14.09
CA GLU A 165 23.57 3.42 13.61
C GLU A 165 24.18 4.31 12.50
N SER A 166 23.33 4.90 11.66
CA SER A 166 23.75 5.77 10.58
C SER A 166 24.11 7.20 11.02
N SER A 167 23.78 7.60 12.25
CA SER A 167 24.05 8.94 12.78
C SER A 167 25.54 9.19 13.08
N GLU A 168 26.36 8.14 13.11
CA GLU A 168 27.82 8.21 13.24
C GLU A 168 28.54 8.64 11.93
N GLN A 169 27.84 8.75 10.79
CA GLN A 169 28.41 9.18 9.49
C GLN A 169 27.84 10.52 8.99
N LYS A 170 27.92 11.57 9.82
CA LYS A 170 27.39 12.91 9.50
C LYS A 170 28.14 13.67 8.40
N GLU A 171 29.43 13.42 8.17
CA GLU A 171 30.25 14.27 7.28
C GLU A 171 30.19 13.90 5.78
N GLN A 172 29.89 12.65 5.42
CA GLN A 172 29.77 12.26 4.00
C GLN A 172 28.42 12.65 3.37
N ARG A 173 27.39 12.91 4.19
CA ARG A 173 26.01 13.21 3.72
C ARG A 173 25.81 14.65 3.24
N ALA A 174 26.61 15.60 3.72
CA ALA A 174 26.51 16.99 3.29
C ALA A 174 26.88 17.16 1.80
N HIS A 175 27.77 16.32 1.29
CA HIS A 175 28.20 16.36 -0.12
C HIS A 175 27.15 15.74 -1.07
N THR A 176 26.44 14.69 -0.64
CA THR A 176 25.36 14.05 -1.41
C THR A 176 24.11 14.93 -1.47
N ALA A 177 23.77 15.64 -0.39
CA ALA A 177 22.64 16.57 -0.37
C ALA A 177 22.77 17.71 -1.41
N MET A 178 24.00 18.13 -1.72
CA MET A 178 24.29 19.19 -2.71
C MET A 178 24.13 18.71 -4.16
N GLU A 179 24.35 17.43 -4.47
CA GLU A 179 24.06 16.85 -5.80
C GLU A 179 22.57 16.53 -5.96
N VAL A 180 21.89 16.17 -4.86
CA VAL A 180 20.45 15.90 -4.79
C VAL A 180 19.60 17.19 -4.87
N TYR A 181 20.16 18.35 -4.49
CA TYR A 181 19.58 19.70 -4.60
C TYR A 181 19.04 20.04 -6.02
N LEU A 182 19.57 19.42 -7.08
CA LEU A 182 19.25 19.73 -8.48
C LEU A 182 18.17 18.83 -9.11
N SER A 183 17.70 17.77 -8.45
CA SER A 183 16.91 16.71 -9.11
C SER A 183 15.37 16.84 -9.03
N GLY A 184 14.83 17.81 -8.28
CA GLY A 184 13.38 18.12 -8.31
C GLY A 184 12.44 17.06 -7.71
N ASN A 185 12.95 16.06 -6.97
CA ASN A 185 12.12 15.01 -6.36
C ASN A 185 11.67 15.38 -4.94
N PHE A 186 10.35 15.38 -4.67
CA PHE A 186 9.78 15.64 -3.34
C PHE A 186 10.21 14.61 -2.30
N GLU A 187 10.52 13.38 -2.72
CA GLU A 187 11.03 12.31 -1.85
C GLU A 187 12.34 12.70 -1.16
N ASN A 188 13.06 13.69 -1.69
CA ASN A 188 14.28 14.20 -1.09
C ASN A 188 14.07 14.92 0.26
N ILE A 189 12.82 15.22 0.64
CA ILE A 189 12.48 15.79 1.95
C ILE A 189 12.96 14.88 3.10
N VAL A 190 13.16 13.59 2.84
CA VAL A 190 13.71 12.63 3.79
C VAL A 190 15.13 12.99 4.26
N TRP A 191 15.89 13.69 3.41
CA TRP A 191 17.28 14.07 3.67
C TRP A 191 17.43 15.44 4.36
N LEU A 192 16.36 16.22 4.46
CA LEU A 192 16.36 17.53 5.11
C LEU A 192 16.35 17.38 6.63
N ASP A 193 16.84 18.38 7.36
CA ASP A 193 16.73 18.40 8.81
C ASP A 193 15.29 18.70 9.26
N ASP A 194 14.94 18.29 10.49
CA ASP A 194 13.58 18.40 11.02
C ASP A 194 13.07 19.84 11.12
N ILE A 195 13.96 20.83 11.34
CA ILE A 195 13.57 22.24 11.43
C ILE A 195 13.12 22.72 10.06
N THR A 196 13.89 22.38 9.03
CA THR A 196 13.57 22.68 7.64
C THR A 196 12.27 21.98 7.21
N VAL A 197 12.12 20.68 7.48
CA VAL A 197 10.89 19.93 7.17
C VAL A 197 9.67 20.53 7.87
N LYS A 198 9.80 20.91 9.14
CA LYS A 198 8.72 21.56 9.89
C LYS A 198 8.27 22.86 9.24
N LYS A 199 9.22 23.73 8.87
CA LYS A 199 8.94 25.01 8.22
C LYS A 199 8.18 24.82 6.91
N ILE A 200 8.65 23.89 6.07
CA ILE A 200 8.02 23.55 4.79
C ILE A 200 6.59 23.05 4.99
N ALA A 201 6.40 22.14 5.95
CA ALA A 201 5.11 21.55 6.24
C ALA A 201 4.10 22.58 6.77
N GLU A 202 4.55 23.54 7.57
CA GLU A 202 3.71 24.62 8.10
C GLU A 202 3.35 25.66 7.02
N GLU A 203 4.28 25.97 6.11
CA GLU A 203 4.07 26.94 5.01
C GLU A 203 3.22 26.40 3.86
N ASN A 204 3.10 25.07 3.73
CA ASN A 204 2.44 24.40 2.61
C ASN A 204 1.30 23.47 3.03
N LEU A 205 0.72 23.72 4.20
CA LEU A 205 -0.28 22.86 4.86
C LEU A 205 -1.43 22.45 3.91
N ASP A 206 -1.91 23.38 3.09
CA ASP A 206 -3.04 23.19 2.16
C ASP A 206 -2.73 22.21 1.01
N PHE A 207 -1.46 21.94 0.73
CA PHE A 207 -1.01 21.07 -0.35
C PHE A 207 -0.27 19.84 0.17
N LEU A 208 0.14 19.87 1.44
CA LEU A 208 1.02 18.88 2.05
C LEU A 208 0.36 17.52 2.14
N ALA A 209 -0.91 17.44 2.55
CA ALA A 209 -1.64 16.17 2.58
C ALA A 209 -1.68 15.51 1.19
N GLN A 210 -1.85 16.30 0.12
CA GLN A 210 -1.83 15.81 -1.25
C GLN A 210 -0.46 15.30 -1.69
N ALA A 211 0.61 16.03 -1.37
CA ALA A 211 1.96 15.60 -1.71
C ALA A 211 2.37 14.33 -0.95
N ILE A 212 2.07 14.23 0.33
CA ILE A 212 2.51 13.11 1.16
C ILE A 212 1.65 11.86 0.96
N ALA A 213 0.40 11.97 0.49
CA ALA A 213 -0.52 10.85 0.30
C ALA A 213 0.07 9.68 -0.50
N PHE A 214 0.96 9.97 -1.44
CA PHE A 214 1.55 9.00 -2.36
C PHE A 214 3.03 8.79 -2.14
N CYS A 215 3.62 9.44 -1.14
CA CYS A 215 4.99 9.20 -0.74
C CYS A 215 5.14 7.92 0.06
N ASP A 216 6.37 7.44 0.12
CA ASP A 216 6.75 6.37 1.02
C ASP A 216 6.51 6.76 2.48
N TYR A 217 6.26 5.74 3.28
CA TYR A 217 6.03 5.89 4.71
C TYR A 217 7.15 6.67 5.41
N GLU A 218 8.39 6.51 4.93
CA GLU A 218 9.57 7.22 5.42
C GLU A 218 9.37 8.75 5.39
N ILE A 219 8.84 9.26 4.29
CA ILE A 219 8.59 10.69 4.06
C ILE A 219 7.39 11.17 4.87
N GLN A 220 6.29 10.40 4.85
CA GLN A 220 5.10 10.73 5.62
C GLN A 220 5.40 10.80 7.12
N SER A 221 6.14 9.81 7.63
CA SER A 221 6.53 9.69 9.03
C SER A 221 7.45 10.85 9.46
N LYS A 222 8.43 11.22 8.62
CA LYS A 222 9.29 12.37 8.89
C LYS A 222 8.49 13.65 9.00
N ILE A 223 7.56 13.89 8.09
CA ILE A 223 6.70 15.09 8.09
C ILE A 223 5.80 15.09 9.32
N PHE A 224 5.14 13.97 9.64
CA PHE A 224 4.31 13.85 10.83
C PHE A 224 5.05 14.01 12.15
N ARG A 225 6.35 13.71 12.21
CA ARG A 225 7.20 13.97 13.38
C ARG A 225 7.48 15.47 13.57
N CYS A 226 7.59 16.20 12.47
CA CYS A 226 8.02 17.59 12.47
C CYS A 226 6.88 18.58 12.73
N VAL A 227 5.65 18.22 12.35
CA VAL A 227 4.47 19.09 12.50
C VAL A 227 3.83 19.01 13.88
N SER A 228 3.04 20.03 14.24
CA SER A 228 2.26 20.05 15.49
C SER A 228 1.21 18.91 15.53
N PRO A 229 0.81 18.44 16.73
CA PRO A 229 -0.27 17.47 16.87
C PRO A 229 -1.59 17.91 16.21
N GLU A 230 -1.90 19.20 16.24
CA GLU A 230 -3.07 19.79 15.58
C GLU A 230 -2.96 19.69 14.06
N THR A 231 -1.80 20.03 13.49
CA THR A 231 -1.53 19.93 12.05
C THR A 231 -1.55 18.47 11.59
N LYS A 232 -0.96 17.56 12.38
CA LYS A 232 -0.97 16.12 12.11
C LYS A 232 -2.39 15.59 11.97
N LYS A 233 -3.28 15.90 12.92
CA LYS A 233 -4.69 15.47 12.87
C LYS A 233 -5.42 15.98 11.64
N LYS A 234 -5.15 17.22 11.21
CA LYS A 234 -5.75 17.77 9.97
C LYS A 234 -5.27 17.03 8.73
N LEU A 235 -3.97 16.80 8.62
CA LEU A 235 -3.38 16.05 7.50
C LEU A 235 -3.91 14.61 7.45
N GLU A 236 -4.01 13.92 8.59
CA GLU A 236 -4.57 12.58 8.68
C GLU A 236 -6.04 12.53 8.24
N ALA A 237 -6.84 13.56 8.59
CA ALA A 237 -8.23 13.67 8.17
C ALA A 237 -8.35 13.89 6.65
N GLU A 238 -7.52 14.75 6.06
CA GLU A 238 -7.56 15.01 4.63
C GLU A 238 -7.03 13.83 3.80
N LEU A 239 -6.01 13.11 4.30
CA LEU A 239 -5.48 11.91 3.66
C LEU A 239 -6.53 10.79 3.50
N LEU A 240 -7.49 10.70 4.42
CA LEU A 240 -8.59 9.74 4.35
C LEU A 240 -9.58 10.03 3.21
N GLU A 241 -9.63 11.27 2.72
CA GLU A 241 -10.59 11.72 1.70
C GLU A 241 -9.97 11.85 0.29
N MET A 242 -8.66 11.68 0.15
CA MET A 242 -7.96 12.01 -1.10
C MET A 242 -8.01 10.93 -2.18
N LYS A 243 -8.28 11.37 -3.41
CA LYS A 243 -7.92 10.69 -4.66
C LYS A 243 -6.67 11.36 -5.25
N LYS A 244 -5.87 10.59 -6.01
CA LYS A 244 -4.55 10.91 -6.59
C LYS A 244 -4.25 12.42 -6.81
N PRO A 245 -3.12 12.97 -6.31
CA PRO A 245 -2.78 14.38 -6.39
C PRO A 245 -2.38 14.77 -7.80
N SER A 246 -2.64 16.03 -8.15
CA SER A 246 -2.15 16.59 -9.40
C SER A 246 -0.65 16.90 -9.31
N VAL A 247 0.06 16.74 -10.43
CA VAL A 247 1.48 17.10 -10.60
C VAL A 247 1.75 18.57 -10.23
N GLU A 248 0.76 19.44 -10.44
CA GLU A 248 0.82 20.86 -10.13
C GLU A 248 0.87 21.14 -8.62
N CYS A 249 0.26 20.26 -7.81
CA CYS A 249 0.27 20.34 -6.36
C CYS A 249 1.66 19.98 -5.79
N GLN A 250 2.26 18.90 -6.30
CA GLN A 250 3.63 18.51 -5.98
C GLN A 250 4.62 19.62 -6.32
N LYS A 251 4.47 20.23 -7.51
CA LYS A 251 5.35 21.32 -7.96
C LYS A 251 5.28 22.57 -7.07
N LYS A 252 4.11 22.96 -6.57
CA LYS A 252 3.98 24.12 -5.68
C LYS A 252 4.74 23.96 -4.37
N ILE A 253 4.73 22.75 -3.80
CA ILE A 253 5.49 22.46 -2.58
C ILE A 253 6.98 22.51 -2.87
N MET A 254 7.39 21.96 -4.01
CA MET A 254 8.77 22.07 -4.48
C MET A 254 9.19 23.53 -4.64
N ASP A 255 8.38 24.39 -5.27
CA ASP A 255 8.72 25.81 -5.44
C ASP A 255 8.93 26.54 -4.09
N SER A 256 8.19 26.17 -3.05
CA SER A 256 8.41 26.67 -1.68
C SER A 256 9.72 26.18 -1.04
N LEU A 257 10.21 24.98 -1.41
CA LEU A 257 11.55 24.47 -1.02
C LEU A 257 12.69 25.29 -1.61
N TYR A 258 12.47 25.91 -2.77
CA TYR A 258 13.52 26.53 -3.59
C TYR A 258 13.59 28.06 -3.50
N CYS A 259 12.66 28.71 -2.79
CA CYS A 259 12.55 30.18 -2.72
C CYS A 259 12.64 30.77 -1.31
N SER A 260 13.09 30.00 -0.30
CA SER A 260 13.27 30.48 1.07
C SER A 260 14.72 30.52 1.55
#